data_AF-A0A9N8HY32-F1
#
_entry.id   AF-A0A9N8HY32-F1
#
_cell.length_a   1.000
_cell.length_b   1.000
_cell.length_c   1.000
_cell.angle_alpha   90.00
_cell.angle_beta   90.00
_cell.angle_gamma   90.00
#
_symmetry.space_group_name_H-M   'P 1'
#
loop_
_entity.id
_entity.type
_entity.pdbx_description
1 polymer ?
#
loop_
_entity_poly.entity_id
_entity_poly.type
_entity_poly.pdbx_seq_one_letter_code
_entity_poly.pdbx_strand_id
1 'polypeptide(L)'
;MESDSPKKKPRVGDDPPNGQADAPNDPKTTPQNEPSKKSKRKKDPEVMAARKKIQMCCKSNDLATALEVYRDALTKNIKIEAQSFYSLLNLCDGLERNRIHIGTPKQYGTPTTTNTVEANGMEADNSKVEDTTEEPATTTTNSTETTATTKHVDLETRQKAAFEIKEQMDEQKIPLNETAYSALVKLLSKAKQFEKANAYRKAEGTNSRELVLTEREYAALFDCCATVGDAIVMQKVLTDLSEDVLVPSRETCRAIVNWFESPFSSSSSTTDDDKTTTSQAILDKIVLPPSLQTYQTEPIGPVTTVSAGDATQKWQVSHGCGINTQTGTLEDGCLKGEQLQQVKLSTVAWQTMVEMNEKIVVSGKLDQDTSQFQGGKKGRKRTLGDRDQEDRKRMWQDFQNYLEREKQQRPKSASTTFDVVIDGANVGYFQTN
;
A
#
# COMPACT_ATOMS: atom_id res chain seq x y z
N MET A 1 45.48 -44.96 -35.79
CA MET A 1 45.00 -45.71 -34.61
C MET A 1 43.54 -45.39 -34.46
N GLU A 2 42.71 -46.20 -35.11
CA GLU A 2 41.27 -46.24 -34.93
C GLU A 2 40.96 -46.85 -33.56
N SER A 3 40.02 -46.26 -32.83
CA SER A 3 39.43 -46.88 -31.65
C SER A 3 37.96 -46.44 -31.51
N ASP A 4 37.10 -47.29 -32.07
CA ASP A 4 35.82 -47.78 -31.58
C ASP A 4 34.91 -46.88 -30.72
N SER A 5 33.75 -46.58 -31.31
CA SER A 5 32.52 -46.21 -30.63
C SER A 5 31.65 -47.45 -30.36
N PRO A 6 31.14 -47.69 -29.14
CA PRO A 6 30.24 -48.80 -28.89
C PRO A 6 28.78 -48.48 -29.27
N LYS A 7 28.20 -49.40 -30.05
CA LYS A 7 26.81 -49.44 -30.52
C LYS A 7 25.80 -49.60 -29.38
N LYS A 8 24.71 -48.83 -29.45
CA LYS A 8 23.50 -48.95 -28.62
C LYS A 8 22.78 -50.29 -28.87
N LYS A 9 22.44 -51.00 -27.80
CA LYS A 9 21.49 -52.14 -27.81
C LYS A 9 20.04 -51.64 -27.76
N PRO A 10 19.09 -52.31 -28.44
CA PRO A 10 17.67 -52.00 -28.33
C PRO A 10 17.08 -52.57 -27.03
N ARG A 11 16.19 -51.79 -26.40
CA ARG A 11 15.47 -52.17 -25.18
C ARG A 11 14.21 -52.94 -25.57
N VAL A 12 14.16 -54.19 -25.10
CA VAL A 12 13.01 -55.10 -25.17
C VAL A 12 11.86 -54.52 -24.33
N GLY A 13 10.65 -54.58 -24.88
CA GLY A 13 9.42 -54.19 -24.20
C GLY A 13 8.92 -55.31 -23.30
N ASP A 14 8.50 -54.93 -22.10
CA ASP A 14 7.78 -55.79 -21.17
C ASP A 14 6.38 -55.21 -20.96
N ASP A 15 5.38 -55.93 -21.47
CA ASP A 15 3.97 -55.75 -21.15
C ASP A 15 3.70 -56.21 -19.71
N PRO A 16 2.89 -55.49 -18.91
CA PRO A 16 2.44 -56.00 -17.63
C PRO A 16 1.19 -56.90 -17.78
N PRO A 17 1.07 -57.95 -16.95
CA PRO A 17 0.02 -58.94 -17.05
C PRO A 17 -1.32 -58.46 -16.49
N ASN A 18 -2.36 -58.89 -17.20
CA ASN A 18 -3.77 -58.77 -16.90
C ASN A 18 -4.13 -59.55 -15.61
N GLY A 19 -4.43 -58.83 -14.52
CA GLY A 19 -4.86 -59.39 -13.24
C GLY A 19 -6.34 -59.11 -13.01
N GLN A 20 -7.16 -60.12 -13.29
CA GLN A 20 -8.58 -60.19 -12.97
C GLN A 20 -8.74 -60.42 -11.45
N ALA A 21 -9.39 -59.49 -10.76
CA ALA A 21 -9.80 -59.66 -9.37
C ALA A 21 -11.27 -59.23 -9.23
N ASP A 22 -12.09 -60.19 -8.83
CA ASP A 22 -13.48 -60.04 -8.45
C ASP A 22 -13.66 -59.36 -7.09
N ALA A 23 -14.86 -58.79 -6.92
CA ALA A 23 -15.57 -58.43 -5.67
C ALA A 23 -15.52 -56.93 -5.24
N PRO A 24 -16.40 -56.49 -4.31
CA PRO A 24 -17.81 -56.20 -4.56
C PRO A 24 -18.24 -54.80 -4.01
N ASN A 25 -19.51 -54.46 -4.24
CA ASN A 25 -20.33 -53.47 -3.52
C ASN A 25 -20.14 -51.97 -3.82
N ASP A 26 -21.17 -51.46 -4.51
CA ASP A 26 -21.72 -50.10 -4.49
C ASP A 26 -21.57 -49.34 -3.15
N PRO A 27 -21.10 -48.09 -3.23
CA PRO A 27 -21.63 -47.03 -2.40
C PRO A 27 -22.15 -45.87 -3.27
N LYS A 28 -23.49 -45.75 -3.28
CA LYS A 28 -24.29 -44.53 -3.43
C LYS A 28 -23.54 -43.30 -3.95
N THR A 29 -23.73 -43.05 -5.23
CA THR A 29 -23.55 -41.77 -5.91
C THR A 29 -24.23 -40.65 -5.12
N THR A 30 -23.43 -39.75 -4.55
CA THR A 30 -23.93 -38.54 -3.89
C THR A 30 -24.29 -37.52 -4.99
N PRO A 31 -25.49 -36.92 -4.98
CA PRO A 31 -25.88 -35.96 -6.01
C PRO A 31 -24.97 -34.71 -5.94
N GLN A 32 -24.25 -34.45 -7.02
CA GLN A 32 -23.53 -33.20 -7.24
C GLN A 32 -24.56 -32.06 -7.27
N ASN A 33 -24.60 -31.28 -6.19
CA ASN A 33 -25.37 -30.03 -6.13
C ASN A 33 -24.79 -29.04 -7.14
N GLU A 34 -25.45 -28.89 -8.30
CA GLU A 34 -25.18 -27.78 -9.20
C GLU A 34 -25.38 -26.45 -8.45
N PRO A 35 -24.43 -25.50 -8.55
CA PRO A 35 -24.56 -24.21 -7.90
C PRO A 35 -25.74 -23.45 -8.52
N SER A 36 -26.85 -23.38 -7.78
CA SER A 36 -28.01 -22.60 -8.16
C SER A 36 -27.59 -21.16 -8.47
N LYS A 37 -27.83 -20.74 -9.71
CA LYS A 37 -27.52 -19.40 -10.20
C LYS A 37 -28.25 -18.39 -9.32
N LYS A 38 -27.51 -17.73 -8.42
CA LYS A 38 -28.05 -16.65 -7.57
C LYS A 38 -28.63 -15.57 -8.47
N SER A 39 -29.96 -15.50 -8.52
CA SER A 39 -30.71 -14.45 -9.19
C SER A 39 -30.21 -13.08 -8.70
N LYS A 40 -29.78 -12.21 -9.63
CA LYS A 40 -29.34 -10.85 -9.32
C LYS A 40 -30.52 -10.10 -8.70
N ARG A 41 -30.52 -9.93 -7.37
CA ARG A 41 -31.53 -9.11 -6.70
C ARG A 41 -31.50 -7.69 -7.28
N LYS A 42 -32.64 -7.25 -7.79
CA LYS A 42 -32.83 -5.89 -8.31
C LYS A 42 -32.65 -4.92 -7.15
N LYS A 43 -31.68 -4.01 -7.25
CA LYS A 43 -31.47 -2.97 -6.24
C LYS A 43 -32.63 -1.98 -6.26
N ASP A 44 -32.96 -1.44 -5.09
CA ASP A 44 -33.96 -0.39 -4.93
C ASP A 44 -33.61 0.83 -5.82
N PRO A 45 -34.53 1.29 -6.69
CA PRO A 45 -34.28 2.44 -7.55
C PRO A 45 -33.94 3.73 -6.79
N GLU A 46 -34.47 3.93 -5.58
CA GLU A 46 -34.22 5.14 -4.78
C GLU A 46 -32.80 5.15 -4.22
N VAL A 47 -32.32 4.01 -3.70
CA VAL A 47 -30.94 3.83 -3.24
C VAL A 47 -29.96 4.12 -4.38
N MET A 48 -30.26 3.62 -5.59
CA MET A 48 -29.44 3.87 -6.77
C MET A 48 -29.46 5.33 -7.21
N ALA A 49 -30.61 6.02 -7.09
CA ALA A 49 -30.73 7.44 -7.40
C ALA A 49 -29.90 8.30 -6.43
N ALA A 50 -30.01 8.06 -5.12
CA ALA A 50 -29.22 8.75 -4.10
C ALA A 50 -27.71 8.53 -4.32
N ARG A 51 -27.29 7.28 -4.55
CA ARG A 51 -25.89 6.95 -4.85
C ARG A 51 -25.38 7.69 -6.08
N LYS A 52 -26.13 7.69 -7.19
CA LYS A 52 -25.73 8.40 -8.42
C LYS A 52 -25.59 9.90 -8.17
N LYS A 53 -26.53 10.51 -7.44
CA LYS A 53 -26.46 11.95 -7.09
C LYS A 53 -25.22 12.26 -6.26
N ILE A 54 -24.94 11.49 -5.21
CA ILE A 54 -23.72 11.64 -4.39
C ILE A 54 -22.47 11.52 -5.27
N GLN A 55 -22.40 10.50 -6.14
CA GLN A 55 -21.27 10.33 -7.05
C GLN A 55 -21.08 11.51 -8.02
N MET A 56 -22.18 12.10 -8.51
CA MET A 56 -22.11 13.31 -9.32
C MET A 56 -21.57 14.50 -8.53
N CYS A 57 -22.02 14.67 -7.28
CA CYS A 57 -21.52 15.71 -6.39
C CYS A 57 -20.02 15.52 -6.09
N CYS A 58 -19.56 14.28 -5.92
CA CYS A 58 -18.14 13.97 -5.78
C CYS A 58 -17.33 14.33 -7.03
N LYS A 59 -17.89 14.19 -8.24
CA LYS A 59 -17.22 14.61 -9.48
C LYS A 59 -17.12 16.12 -9.62
N SER A 60 -18.14 16.86 -9.17
CA SER A 60 -18.19 18.32 -9.20
C SER A 60 -17.62 18.99 -7.94
N ASN A 61 -17.10 18.21 -6.99
CA ASN A 61 -16.65 18.67 -5.68
C ASN A 61 -17.71 19.50 -4.90
N ASP A 62 -18.99 19.16 -5.06
CA ASP A 62 -20.12 19.87 -4.44
C ASP A 62 -20.56 19.20 -3.14
N LEU A 63 -19.85 19.51 -2.06
CA LEU A 63 -20.15 18.96 -0.73
C LEU A 63 -21.52 19.38 -0.22
N ALA A 64 -21.94 20.63 -0.45
CA ALA A 64 -23.20 21.15 0.05
C ALA A 64 -24.38 20.31 -0.48
N THR A 65 -24.44 20.12 -1.79
CA THR A 65 -25.50 19.31 -2.42
C THR A 65 -25.39 17.84 -2.03
N ALA A 66 -24.18 17.29 -1.87
CA ALA A 66 -24.00 15.91 -1.44
C ALA A 66 -24.59 15.65 -0.04
N LEU A 67 -24.39 16.59 0.89
CA LEU A 67 -24.92 16.50 2.25
C LEU A 67 -26.44 16.68 2.30
N GLU A 68 -27.02 17.52 1.44
CA GLU A 68 -28.48 17.62 1.28
C GLU A 68 -29.08 16.29 0.80
N VAL A 69 -28.49 15.66 -0.22
CA VAL A 69 -28.91 14.35 -0.72
C VAL A 69 -28.77 13.27 0.35
N TYR A 70 -27.70 13.31 1.14
CA TYR A 70 -27.48 12.38 2.25
C TYR A 70 -28.56 12.52 3.32
N ARG A 71 -28.85 13.73 3.79
CA ARG A 71 -29.88 13.98 4.83
C ARG A 71 -31.30 13.69 4.35
N ASP A 72 -31.60 13.98 3.08
CA ASP A 72 -32.87 13.59 2.44
C ASP A 72 -33.04 12.06 2.42
N ALA A 73 -31.97 11.33 2.10
CA ALA A 73 -31.97 9.87 2.12
C ALA A 73 -32.21 9.31 3.54
N LEU A 74 -31.57 9.89 4.57
CA LEU A 74 -31.83 9.51 5.97
C LEU A 74 -33.29 9.78 6.37
N THR A 75 -33.83 10.95 6.04
CA THR A 75 -35.22 11.33 6.35
C THR A 75 -36.24 10.39 5.71
N LYS A 76 -35.95 9.88 4.51
CA LYS A 76 -36.78 8.93 3.77
C LYS A 76 -36.54 7.47 4.17
N ASN A 77 -35.69 7.19 5.16
CA ASN A 77 -35.25 5.85 5.55
C ASN A 77 -34.65 5.04 4.38
N ILE A 78 -34.01 5.71 3.42
CA ILE A 78 -33.31 5.06 2.31
C ILE A 78 -32.00 4.49 2.83
N LYS A 79 -31.82 3.17 2.68
CA LYS A 79 -30.58 2.50 3.12
C LYS A 79 -29.39 2.93 2.26
N ILE A 80 -28.48 3.70 2.86
CA ILE A 80 -27.26 4.19 2.20
C ILE A 80 -26.21 3.06 2.15
N GLU A 81 -25.61 2.84 0.98
CA GLU A 81 -24.56 1.83 0.81
C GLU A 81 -23.21 2.33 1.36
N ALA A 82 -22.37 1.42 1.88
CA ALA A 82 -21.01 1.72 2.38
C ALA A 82 -20.19 2.61 1.42
N GLN A 83 -20.28 2.36 0.11
CA GLN A 83 -19.58 3.14 -0.91
C GLN A 83 -19.96 4.63 -0.92
N SER A 84 -21.23 4.95 -0.61
CA SER A 84 -21.69 6.33 -0.55
C SER A 84 -21.10 7.05 0.66
N PHE A 85 -21.02 6.38 1.82
CA PHE A 85 -20.35 6.91 3.01
C PHE A 85 -18.88 7.24 2.73
N TYR A 86 -18.13 6.32 2.11
CA TYR A 86 -16.72 6.56 1.75
C TYR A 86 -16.57 7.75 0.78
N SER A 87 -17.49 7.89 -0.17
CA SER A 87 -17.49 9.00 -1.13
C SER A 87 -17.76 10.34 -0.46
N LEU A 88 -18.66 10.38 0.53
CA LEU A 88 -18.97 11.57 1.32
C LEU A 88 -17.80 11.97 2.22
N LEU A 89 -17.16 11.02 2.91
CA LEU A 89 -15.99 11.31 3.75
C LEU A 89 -14.83 11.88 2.93
N ASN A 90 -14.54 11.31 1.77
CA ASN A 90 -13.56 11.85 0.83
C ASN A 90 -13.91 13.27 0.36
N LEU A 91 -15.19 13.58 0.23
CA LEU A 91 -15.66 14.91 -0.16
C LEU A 91 -15.52 15.92 1.00
N CYS A 92 -15.68 15.47 2.25
CA CYS A 92 -15.47 16.29 3.45
C CYS A 92 -14.02 16.75 3.58
N ASP A 93 -13.03 15.88 3.34
CA ASP A 93 -11.59 16.22 3.33
C ASP A 93 -11.28 17.42 2.40
N GLY A 94 -12.07 17.60 1.34
CA GLY A 94 -11.97 18.77 0.47
C GLY A 94 -10.75 18.68 -0.41
N LEU A 95 -10.83 17.80 -1.41
CA LEU A 95 -9.75 17.55 -2.35
C LEU A 95 -9.36 18.84 -3.05
N GLU A 96 -8.13 19.26 -2.80
CA GLU A 96 -7.49 20.29 -3.59
C GLU A 96 -7.30 19.73 -5.01
N ARG A 97 -8.28 20.04 -5.87
CA ARG A 97 -8.19 20.07 -7.34
C ARG A 97 -8.03 18.74 -8.09
N ASN A 98 -7.78 17.60 -7.44
CA ASN A 98 -7.60 16.34 -8.15
C ASN A 98 -8.87 15.47 -8.15
N ARG A 99 -9.34 15.14 -9.37
CA ARG A 99 -10.53 14.32 -9.64
C ARG A 99 -10.50 13.04 -8.79
N ILE A 100 -11.52 12.82 -7.96
CA ILE A 100 -11.73 11.54 -7.29
C ILE A 100 -11.84 10.46 -8.36
N HIS A 101 -10.92 9.50 -8.34
CA HIS A 101 -11.16 8.25 -9.04
C HIS A 101 -12.28 7.51 -8.31
N ILE A 102 -13.53 7.75 -8.72
CA ILE A 102 -14.70 7.00 -8.24
C ILE A 102 -14.68 5.64 -8.94
N GLY A 103 -13.69 4.83 -8.63
CA GLY A 103 -13.71 3.42 -8.93
C GLY A 103 -14.76 2.76 -8.05
N THR A 104 -15.68 2.01 -8.64
CA THR A 104 -16.40 1.01 -7.85
C THR A 104 -15.33 0.05 -7.35
N PRO A 105 -15.22 -0.26 -6.04
CA PRO A 105 -14.27 -1.26 -5.56
C PRO A 105 -14.47 -2.50 -6.43
N LYS A 106 -13.41 -2.95 -7.11
CA LYS A 106 -13.47 -4.22 -7.83
C LYS A 106 -13.89 -5.24 -6.79
N GLN A 107 -15.10 -5.78 -6.91
CA GLN A 107 -15.52 -6.91 -6.11
C GLN A 107 -14.55 -8.05 -6.45
N TYR A 108 -13.64 -8.35 -5.54
CA TYR A 108 -12.80 -9.53 -5.65
C TYR A 108 -13.73 -10.76 -5.65
N GLY A 109 -13.83 -11.42 -6.80
CA GLY A 109 -14.50 -12.71 -6.94
C GLY A 109 -15.84 -12.69 -7.69
N THR A 110 -15.81 -12.54 -9.02
CA THR A 110 -16.59 -13.38 -9.96
C THR A 110 -16.12 -13.11 -11.41
N PRO A 111 -15.59 -14.10 -12.13
CA PRO A 111 -15.15 -13.90 -13.52
C PRO A 111 -16.37 -13.74 -14.43
N THR A 112 -16.51 -12.58 -15.06
CA THR A 112 -17.43 -12.42 -16.20
C THR A 112 -16.64 -12.66 -17.47
N THR A 113 -16.76 -13.87 -18.01
CA THR A 113 -16.27 -14.22 -19.35
C THR A 113 -17.16 -13.53 -20.36
N THR A 114 -16.64 -12.50 -21.03
CA THR A 114 -17.23 -12.00 -22.28
C THR A 114 -16.27 -12.36 -23.40
N ASN A 115 -16.60 -13.43 -24.12
CA ASN A 115 -16.09 -13.68 -25.45
C ASN A 115 -16.94 -12.87 -26.42
N THR A 116 -16.33 -11.97 -27.18
CA THR A 116 -16.82 -11.64 -28.51
C THR A 116 -15.63 -11.25 -29.38
N VAL A 117 -15.57 -11.94 -30.51
CA VAL A 117 -14.57 -11.92 -31.56
C VAL A 117 -14.89 -10.77 -32.53
N GLU A 118 -13.90 -10.44 -33.37
CA GLU A 118 -13.92 -9.61 -34.59
C GLU A 118 -13.23 -8.24 -34.40
N ALA A 119 -11.95 -8.08 -34.77
CA ALA A 119 -11.34 -8.14 -36.10
C ALA A 119 -11.76 -6.95 -36.99
N ASN A 120 -10.91 -5.94 -37.07
CA ASN A 120 -10.45 -5.32 -38.32
C ASN A 120 -9.33 -4.32 -38.03
N GLY A 121 -8.21 -4.50 -38.73
CA GLY A 121 -7.09 -3.57 -38.74
C GLY A 121 -7.28 -2.48 -39.80
N MET A 122 -6.50 -1.41 -39.68
CA MET A 122 -5.89 -0.74 -40.82
C MET A 122 -4.74 0.16 -40.33
N GLU A 123 -3.58 -0.06 -40.95
CA GLU A 123 -2.39 0.76 -40.89
C GLU A 123 -2.64 2.15 -41.50
N ALA A 124 -1.93 3.16 -41.00
CA ALA A 124 -1.34 4.20 -41.85
C ALA A 124 -0.29 5.00 -41.05
N ASP A 125 0.94 4.68 -41.40
CA ASP A 125 2.14 5.50 -41.32
C ASP A 125 1.94 6.89 -41.96
N ASN A 126 2.40 7.96 -41.32
CA ASN A 126 3.29 8.91 -41.99
C ASN A 126 3.95 9.90 -41.04
N SER A 127 5.26 10.02 -41.23
CA SER A 127 6.14 11.03 -40.66
C SER A 127 6.14 12.28 -41.53
N LYS A 128 6.13 13.50 -40.96
CA LYS A 128 6.86 14.62 -41.57
C LYS A 128 7.22 15.75 -40.60
N VAL A 129 8.44 16.22 -40.83
CA VAL A 129 9.28 17.23 -40.16
C VAL A 129 9.02 18.63 -40.75
N GLU A 130 9.16 19.67 -39.89
CA GLU A 130 9.40 21.13 -40.10
C GLU A 130 8.50 21.88 -41.12
N ASP A 131 8.13 23.16 -40.99
CA ASP A 131 8.84 24.35 -40.53
C ASP A 131 7.82 25.50 -40.30
N THR A 132 8.31 26.51 -39.59
CA THR A 132 7.84 27.86 -39.22
C THR A 132 6.74 28.62 -40.01
N THR A 133 6.07 29.45 -39.21
CA THR A 133 5.52 30.81 -39.45
C THR A 133 4.05 31.00 -39.88
N GLU A 134 3.48 31.99 -39.18
CA GLU A 134 2.31 32.84 -39.47
C GLU A 134 0.93 32.41 -38.94
N GLU A 135 0.43 33.26 -38.02
CA GLU A 135 -0.95 33.33 -37.56
C GLU A 135 -1.94 33.37 -38.72
N PRO A 136 -3.16 32.83 -38.53
CA PRO A 136 -4.26 33.77 -38.33
C PRO A 136 -5.34 33.31 -37.34
N ALA A 137 -5.83 34.30 -36.58
CA ALA A 137 -7.20 34.47 -36.10
C ALA A 137 -8.01 33.20 -35.76
N THR A 138 -7.83 32.70 -34.54
CA THR A 138 -8.76 31.76 -33.92
C THR A 138 -10.11 32.43 -33.64
N THR A 139 -11.12 32.00 -34.38
CA THR A 139 -12.52 32.32 -34.10
C THR A 139 -12.90 31.66 -32.78
N THR A 140 -13.05 32.48 -31.74
CA THR A 140 -13.54 32.09 -30.41
C THR A 140 -15.01 31.69 -30.50
N THR A 141 -15.27 30.40 -30.60
CA THR A 141 -16.61 29.84 -30.39
C THR A 141 -16.89 29.85 -28.89
N ASN A 142 -17.68 30.83 -28.43
CA ASN A 142 -18.17 30.95 -27.07
C ASN A 142 -19.10 29.76 -26.74
N SER A 143 -18.52 28.68 -26.22
CA SER A 143 -19.26 27.68 -25.45
C SER A 143 -19.47 28.28 -24.05
N THR A 144 -20.67 28.81 -23.82
CA THR A 144 -21.14 29.30 -22.53
C THR A 144 -21.28 28.09 -21.58
N GLU A 145 -20.17 27.63 -21.01
CA GLU A 145 -20.18 26.79 -19.82
C GLU A 145 -20.79 27.61 -18.69
N THR A 146 -22.06 27.35 -18.37
CA THR A 146 -22.67 27.72 -17.10
C THR A 146 -21.83 27.09 -15.98
N THR A 147 -20.80 27.81 -15.53
CA THR A 147 -20.03 27.46 -14.34
C THR A 147 -20.97 27.57 -13.16
N ALA A 148 -21.61 26.45 -12.80
CA ALA A 148 -22.37 26.34 -11.58
C ALA A 148 -21.45 26.74 -10.42
N THR A 149 -21.72 27.88 -9.80
CA THR A 149 -21.00 28.38 -8.64
C THR A 149 -21.15 27.36 -7.52
N THR A 150 -20.12 26.55 -7.28
CA THR A 150 -20.08 25.59 -6.19
C THR A 150 -20.09 26.35 -4.86
N LYS A 151 -21.06 26.04 -3.99
CA LYS A 151 -21.14 26.66 -2.67
C LYS A 151 -19.91 26.26 -1.86
N HIS A 152 -19.08 27.21 -1.50
CA HIS A 152 -17.93 26.97 -0.64
C HIS A 152 -18.41 26.56 0.76
N VAL A 153 -17.96 25.40 1.25
CA VAL A 153 -18.24 24.90 2.60
C VAL A 153 -16.98 25.04 3.44
N ASP A 154 -17.10 25.69 4.59
CA ASP A 154 -15.99 25.90 5.52
C ASP A 154 -15.47 24.59 6.16
N LEU A 155 -14.30 24.68 6.78
CA LEU A 155 -13.62 23.54 7.38
C LEU A 155 -14.38 22.96 8.58
N GLU A 156 -15.03 23.82 9.38
CA GLU A 156 -15.80 23.41 10.56
C GLU A 156 -17.04 22.60 10.16
N THR A 157 -17.77 23.06 9.14
CA THR A 157 -18.93 22.33 8.60
C THR A 157 -18.52 21.01 7.97
N ARG A 158 -17.38 20.98 7.24
CA ARG A 158 -16.80 19.74 6.70
C ARG A 158 -16.51 18.74 7.81
N GLN A 159 -15.88 19.19 8.89
CA GLN A 159 -15.57 18.38 10.03
C GLN A 159 -16.83 17.84 10.72
N LYS A 160 -17.80 18.71 11.01
CA LYS A 160 -19.07 18.33 11.63
C LYS A 160 -19.80 17.27 10.80
N ALA A 161 -19.86 17.48 9.48
CA ALA A 161 -20.46 16.53 8.55
C ALA A 161 -19.72 15.18 8.54
N ALA A 162 -18.39 15.18 8.54
CA ALA A 162 -17.61 13.95 8.57
C ALA A 162 -17.88 13.11 9.84
N PHE A 163 -18.05 13.77 10.99
CA PHE A 163 -18.42 13.08 12.24
C PHE A 163 -19.86 12.55 12.21
N GLU A 164 -20.82 13.33 11.70
CA GLU A 164 -22.21 12.89 11.48
C GLU A 164 -22.25 11.63 10.59
N ILE A 165 -21.47 11.63 9.50
CA ILE A 165 -21.36 10.49 8.58
C ILE A 165 -20.73 9.28 9.29
N LYS A 166 -19.68 9.49 10.10
CA LYS A 166 -18.99 8.42 10.82
C LYS A 166 -19.88 7.78 11.90
N GLU A 167 -20.61 8.57 12.67
CA GLU A 167 -21.57 8.09 13.67
C GLU A 167 -22.62 7.20 13.01
N GLN A 168 -23.16 7.62 11.87
CA GLN A 168 -24.11 6.83 11.09
C GLN A 168 -23.53 5.53 10.53
N MET A 169 -22.24 5.52 10.15
CA MET A 169 -21.56 4.27 9.79
C MET A 169 -21.44 3.31 10.97
N ASP A 170 -21.12 3.83 12.16
CA ASP A 170 -20.99 3.04 13.39
C ASP A 170 -22.33 2.42 13.81
N GLU A 171 -23.41 3.20 13.76
CA GLU A 171 -24.79 2.72 14.00
C GLU A 171 -25.16 1.57 13.04
N GLN A 172 -24.74 1.67 11.77
CA GLN A 172 -24.98 0.65 10.76
C GLN A 172 -23.95 -0.49 10.75
N LYS A 173 -22.96 -0.44 11.65
CA LYS A 173 -21.83 -1.39 11.73
C LYS A 173 -21.07 -1.52 10.40
N ILE A 174 -20.93 -0.41 9.67
CA ILE A 174 -20.17 -0.35 8.43
C ILE A 174 -18.72 0.02 8.80
N PRO A 175 -17.74 -0.87 8.55
CA PRO A 175 -16.35 -0.54 8.83
C PRO A 175 -15.85 0.57 7.91
N LEU A 176 -14.93 1.40 8.43
CA LEU A 176 -14.15 2.30 7.58
C LEU A 176 -13.27 1.46 6.63
N ASN A 177 -13.00 2.01 5.45
CA ASN A 177 -11.93 1.50 4.61
C ASN A 177 -10.76 2.47 4.68
N GLU A 178 -9.60 2.03 4.20
CA GLU A 178 -8.36 2.81 4.17
C GLU A 178 -8.59 4.22 3.61
N THR A 179 -9.27 4.35 2.46
CA THR A 179 -9.50 5.66 1.83
C THR A 179 -10.36 6.62 2.68
N ALA A 180 -11.46 6.14 3.25
CA ALA A 180 -12.35 6.95 4.07
C ALA A 180 -11.70 7.34 5.41
N TYR A 181 -10.87 6.45 5.94
CA TYR A 181 -10.03 6.72 7.08
C TYR A 181 -9.00 7.82 6.75
N SER A 182 -8.27 7.69 5.63
CA SER A 182 -7.31 8.70 5.18
C SER A 182 -7.94 10.08 5.08
N ALA A 183 -9.18 10.14 4.56
CA ALA A 183 -9.92 11.38 4.46
C ALA A 183 -10.27 11.98 5.82
N LEU A 184 -10.67 11.16 6.80
CA LEU A 184 -10.91 11.61 8.17
C LEU A 184 -9.64 12.14 8.83
N VAL A 185 -8.52 11.42 8.74
CA VAL A 185 -7.26 11.87 9.33
C VAL A 185 -6.79 13.17 8.70
N LYS A 186 -6.81 13.28 7.37
CA LYS A 186 -6.43 14.53 6.68
C LYS A 186 -7.32 15.70 7.08
N LEU A 187 -8.63 15.48 7.18
CA LEU A 187 -9.56 16.50 7.64
C LEU A 187 -9.26 16.96 9.07
N LEU A 188 -8.97 16.02 9.97
CA LEU A 188 -8.61 16.32 11.36
C LEU A 188 -7.25 17.02 11.48
N SER A 189 -6.28 16.63 10.66
CA SER A 189 -4.99 17.31 10.54
C SER A 189 -5.17 18.75 10.05
N LYS A 190 -5.97 18.97 9.00
CA LYS A 190 -6.33 20.33 8.54
C LYS A 190 -7.02 21.15 9.63
N ALA A 191 -7.86 20.51 10.44
CA ALA A 191 -8.54 21.12 11.58
C ALA A 191 -7.66 21.24 12.85
N LYS A 192 -6.39 20.85 12.79
CA LYS A 192 -5.43 20.89 13.92
C LYS A 192 -5.86 20.07 15.14
N GLN A 193 -6.62 18.99 14.93
CA GLN A 193 -7.16 18.12 16.01
C GLN A 193 -6.43 16.77 16.05
N PHE A 194 -5.16 16.78 16.45
CA PHE A 194 -4.29 15.60 16.44
C PHE A 194 -4.72 14.48 17.36
N GLU A 195 -5.14 14.81 18.59
CA GLU A 195 -5.55 13.80 19.56
C GLU A 195 -6.65 12.92 18.97
N LYS A 196 -7.57 13.53 18.22
CA LYS A 196 -8.62 12.81 17.52
C LYS A 196 -8.06 12.05 16.31
N ALA A 197 -7.24 12.68 15.48
CA ALA A 197 -6.63 12.02 14.31
C ALA A 197 -5.87 10.75 14.73
N ASN A 198 -5.10 10.83 15.81
CA ASN A 198 -4.34 9.74 16.37
C ASN A 198 -5.23 8.72 17.11
N ALA A 199 -6.30 9.15 17.77
CA ALA A 199 -7.28 8.25 18.37
C ALA A 199 -7.97 7.37 17.30
N TYR A 200 -8.33 7.93 16.15
CA TYR A 200 -8.85 7.13 15.03
C TYR A 200 -7.83 6.08 14.61
N ARG A 201 -6.53 6.40 14.62
CA ARG A 201 -5.45 5.47 14.25
C ARG A 201 -5.33 4.28 15.19
N LYS A 202 -5.63 4.49 16.46
CA LYS A 202 -5.61 3.46 17.50
C LYS A 202 -6.85 2.57 17.48
N ALA A 203 -8.01 3.17 17.31
CA ALA A 203 -9.31 2.50 17.50
C ALA A 203 -9.57 1.38 16.47
N GLU A 204 -8.87 1.36 15.34
CA GLU A 204 -9.03 0.32 14.31
C GLU A 204 -8.02 -0.84 14.46
N GLY A 205 -6.89 -0.61 15.14
CA GLY A 205 -5.90 -1.66 15.43
C GLY A 205 -6.44 -2.80 16.31
N THR A 206 -7.53 -2.56 17.05
CA THR A 206 -8.23 -3.59 17.84
C THR A 206 -9.21 -4.45 17.02
N ASN A 207 -9.60 -4.03 15.81
CA ASN A 207 -10.51 -4.76 14.92
C ASN A 207 -9.83 -5.10 13.58
N SER A 208 -8.87 -6.03 13.65
CA SER A 208 -8.46 -6.94 12.56
C SER A 208 -7.79 -6.38 11.30
N ARG A 209 -7.57 -5.08 11.14
CA ARG A 209 -6.70 -4.54 10.07
C ARG A 209 -5.84 -3.43 10.63
N GLU A 210 -4.55 -3.72 10.81
CA GLU A 210 -3.53 -2.71 11.06
C GLU A 210 -3.53 -1.76 9.87
N LEU A 211 -4.01 -0.55 10.09
CA LEU A 211 -4.01 0.47 9.06
C LEU A 211 -2.59 1.00 8.91
N VAL A 212 -1.99 0.71 7.76
CA VAL A 212 -0.70 1.25 7.37
C VAL A 212 -0.93 2.67 6.84
N LEU A 213 -0.29 3.66 7.46
CA LEU A 213 -0.35 5.02 6.96
C LEU A 213 0.41 5.10 5.64
N THR A 214 -0.22 5.70 4.64
CA THR A 214 0.45 6.12 3.42
C THR A 214 1.27 7.37 3.67
N GLU A 215 2.26 7.59 2.82
CA GLU A 215 3.11 8.78 2.88
C GLU A 215 2.33 10.11 2.91
N ARG A 216 1.18 10.17 2.23
CA ARG A 216 0.33 11.37 2.22
C ARG A 216 -0.28 11.68 3.58
N GLU A 217 -0.55 10.67 4.39
CA GLU A 217 -1.03 10.89 5.76
C GLU A 217 0.10 11.35 6.66
N TYR A 218 1.31 10.81 6.48
CA TYR A 218 2.51 11.33 7.17
C TYR A 218 2.77 12.80 6.86
N ALA A 219 2.73 13.20 5.59
CA ALA A 219 2.88 14.61 5.19
C ALA A 219 1.86 15.52 5.90
N ALA A 220 0.58 15.12 5.91
CA ALA A 220 -0.47 15.87 6.58
C ALA A 220 -0.27 15.94 8.11
N LEU A 221 0.26 14.88 8.72
CA LEU A 221 0.60 14.88 10.14
C LEU A 221 1.78 15.82 10.43
N PHE A 222 2.81 15.86 9.58
CA PHE A 222 3.94 16.79 9.73
C PHE A 222 3.52 18.26 9.61
N ASP A 223 2.72 18.60 8.60
CA ASP A 223 2.20 19.97 8.44
C ASP A 223 1.38 20.40 9.66
N CYS A 224 0.59 19.47 10.17
CA CYS A 224 -0.16 19.67 11.40
C CYS A 224 0.84 19.92 12.55
N CYS A 225 1.85 19.05 12.75
CA CYS A 225 2.86 19.16 13.81
C CYS A 225 3.54 20.52 13.78
N ALA A 226 4.02 20.96 12.60
CA ALA A 226 4.64 22.27 12.40
C ALA A 226 3.71 23.44 12.73
N THR A 227 2.40 23.23 12.67
CA THR A 227 1.40 24.26 12.99
C THR A 227 1.10 24.36 14.48
N VAL A 228 1.11 23.25 15.21
CA VAL A 228 0.78 23.22 16.65
C VAL A 228 2.00 23.22 17.56
N GLY A 229 3.17 22.84 17.03
CA GLY A 229 4.42 22.83 17.79
C GLY A 229 4.58 21.65 18.73
N ASP A 230 3.92 20.53 18.47
CA ASP A 230 4.05 19.32 19.29
C ASP A 230 5.27 18.49 18.84
N ALA A 231 6.40 18.73 19.50
CA ALA A 231 7.67 18.06 19.21
C ALA A 231 7.62 16.55 19.48
N ILE A 232 6.83 16.12 20.45
CA ILE A 232 6.72 14.73 20.86
C ILE A 232 6.02 13.94 19.75
N VAL A 233 4.90 14.48 19.25
CA VAL A 233 4.18 13.88 18.13
C VAL A 233 5.05 13.93 16.87
N MET A 234 5.72 15.05 16.59
CA MET A 234 6.63 15.15 15.44
C MET A 234 7.71 14.06 15.46
N GLN A 235 8.41 13.87 16.59
CA GLN A 235 9.44 12.85 16.73
C GLN A 235 8.89 11.45 16.47
N LYS A 236 7.69 11.17 17.00
CA LYS A 236 7.07 9.86 16.80
C LYS A 236 6.68 9.63 15.35
N VAL A 237 6.00 10.60 14.72
CA VAL A 237 5.58 10.53 13.31
C VAL A 237 6.79 10.40 12.39
N LEU A 238 7.90 11.08 12.71
CA LEU A 238 9.16 10.96 11.96
C LEU A 238 9.79 9.57 12.09
N THR A 239 9.74 8.99 13.28
CA THR A 239 10.20 7.61 13.54
C THR A 239 9.33 6.59 12.79
N ASP A 240 8.01 6.78 12.75
CA ASP A 240 7.13 5.88 11.99
C ASP A 240 7.34 6.02 10.48
N LEU A 241 7.52 7.24 9.98
CA LEU A 241 7.84 7.47 8.58
C LEU A 241 9.13 6.73 8.19
N SER A 242 10.18 6.75 9.03
CA SER A 242 11.44 6.08 8.68
C SER A 242 11.32 4.56 8.56
N GLU A 243 10.32 3.95 9.21
CA GLU A 243 10.04 2.52 9.09
C GLU A 243 9.13 2.23 7.88
N ASP A 244 8.10 3.06 7.68
CA ASP A 244 7.07 2.83 6.67
C ASP A 244 7.48 3.33 5.28
N VAL A 245 8.33 4.35 5.20
CA VAL A 245 8.72 5.06 3.97
C VAL A 245 10.23 5.31 3.93
N LEU A 246 10.94 4.41 3.24
CA LEU A 246 12.41 4.48 3.11
C LEU A 246 12.91 5.75 2.41
N VAL A 247 12.18 6.23 1.39
CA VAL A 247 12.54 7.43 0.63
C VAL A 247 11.31 8.32 0.51
N PRO A 248 11.19 9.37 1.35
CA PRO A 248 10.06 10.28 1.28
C PRO A 248 10.08 11.09 -0.02
N SER A 249 8.88 11.40 -0.52
CA SER A 249 8.66 12.31 -1.63
C SER A 249 9.03 13.75 -1.25
N ARG A 250 9.18 14.58 -2.28
CA ARG A 250 9.50 16.01 -2.13
C ARG A 250 8.45 16.77 -1.28
N GLU A 251 7.19 16.36 -1.33
CA GLU A 251 6.12 16.97 -0.54
C GLU A 251 6.34 16.71 0.96
N THR A 252 6.55 15.45 1.32
CA THR A 252 6.86 15.03 2.69
C THR A 252 8.16 15.64 3.21
N CYS A 253 9.21 15.66 2.39
CA CYS A 253 10.47 16.32 2.75
C CYS A 253 10.26 17.82 3.04
N ARG A 254 9.40 18.50 2.29
CA ARG A 254 9.08 19.91 2.56
C ARG A 254 8.37 20.07 3.91
N ALA A 255 7.40 19.22 4.22
CA ALA A 255 6.70 19.25 5.51
C ALA A 255 7.67 19.02 6.68
N ILE A 256 8.64 18.12 6.53
CA ILE A 256 9.70 17.88 7.53
C ILE A 256 10.61 19.11 7.66
N VAL A 257 11.07 19.69 6.54
CA VAL A 257 11.90 20.91 6.55
C VAL A 257 11.15 22.06 7.23
N ASN A 258 9.86 22.24 6.94
CA ASN A 258 9.03 23.26 7.57
C ASN A 258 9.03 23.14 9.10
N TRP A 259 9.04 21.91 9.65
CA TRP A 259 9.18 21.72 11.10
C TRP A 259 10.52 22.26 11.62
N PHE A 260 11.65 21.85 11.02
CA PHE A 260 12.99 22.22 11.48
C PHE A 260 13.33 23.70 11.25
N GLU A 261 12.64 24.36 10.32
CA GLU A 261 12.71 25.81 10.11
C GLU A 261 11.72 26.59 10.99
N SER A 262 10.76 25.91 11.63
CA SER A 262 9.77 26.52 12.51
C SER A 262 10.39 26.95 13.85
N PRO A 263 9.83 27.97 14.53
CA PRO A 263 10.26 28.35 15.87
C PRO A 263 10.07 27.24 16.91
N PHE A 264 9.17 26.28 16.65
CA PHE A 264 8.88 25.19 17.57
C PHE A 264 10.02 24.18 17.72
N SER A 265 10.84 24.04 16.66
CA SER A 265 12.02 23.17 16.68
C SER A 265 13.15 23.71 17.58
N SER A 266 13.14 25.01 17.87
CA SER A 266 14.11 25.67 18.75
C SER A 266 13.56 25.96 20.15
N SER A 267 12.23 25.96 20.32
CA SER A 267 11.64 26.12 21.64
C SER A 267 11.79 24.83 22.44
N SER A 268 12.74 24.83 23.39
CA SER A 268 12.62 23.99 24.58
C SER A 268 11.21 24.23 25.15
N SER A 269 10.41 23.17 25.31
CA SER A 269 9.13 23.27 26.02
C SER A 269 9.45 23.61 27.48
N THR A 270 9.62 24.90 27.79
CA THR A 270 9.95 25.40 29.13
C THR A 270 8.77 25.31 30.11
N THR A 271 7.86 24.38 29.89
CA THR A 271 6.68 24.22 30.75
C THR A 271 7.04 23.29 31.90
N ASP A 272 7.24 23.88 33.07
CA ASP A 272 7.05 23.36 34.43
C ASP A 272 7.15 21.83 34.58
N ASP A 273 8.14 21.37 35.37
CA ASP A 273 8.48 19.98 35.72
C ASP A 273 7.31 19.09 36.22
N ASP A 274 6.09 19.62 36.33
CA ASP A 274 4.87 18.88 36.68
C ASP A 274 4.13 18.30 35.44
N LYS A 275 4.55 18.66 34.20
CA LYS A 275 3.94 18.15 32.95
C LYS A 275 4.66 16.97 32.30
N THR A 276 5.88 16.62 32.71
CA THR A 276 6.65 15.49 32.13
C THR A 276 5.95 14.14 32.34
N THR A 277 5.33 13.94 33.51
CA THR A 277 4.46 12.77 33.77
C THR A 277 3.23 12.76 32.85
N THR A 278 2.74 13.94 32.44
CA THR A 278 1.61 14.05 31.53
C THR A 278 2.04 13.82 30.08
N SER A 279 3.21 14.27 29.65
CA SER A 279 3.73 14.05 28.29
C SER A 279 4.11 12.60 28.03
N GLN A 280 4.74 11.90 28.99
CA GLN A 280 4.97 10.46 28.88
C GLN A 280 3.66 9.67 29.00
N ALA A 281 2.73 10.07 29.87
CA ALA A 281 1.39 9.47 29.90
C ALA A 281 0.57 9.80 28.65
N ILE A 282 0.83 10.92 27.96
CA ILE A 282 0.27 11.26 26.66
C ILE A 282 0.94 10.37 25.61
N LEU A 283 2.26 10.16 25.61
CA LEU A 283 2.95 9.19 24.76
C LEU A 283 2.46 7.75 24.95
N ASP A 284 2.20 7.34 26.19
CA ASP A 284 1.65 6.04 26.53
C ASP A 284 0.13 5.97 26.19
N LYS A 285 -0.60 7.09 26.27
CA LYS A 285 -1.95 7.23 25.70
C LYS A 285 -1.94 7.41 24.19
N ILE A 286 -0.79 7.69 23.60
CA ILE A 286 -0.36 7.69 22.20
C ILE A 286 0.39 6.38 21.91
N VAL A 287 0.06 5.27 22.61
CA VAL A 287 0.34 3.90 22.12
C VAL A 287 -0.26 3.75 20.73
N LEU A 288 0.55 4.06 19.72
CA LEU A 288 0.24 3.72 18.37
C LEU A 288 -0.04 2.21 18.31
N PRO A 289 -0.80 1.71 17.31
CA PRO A 289 -0.79 0.29 17.05
C PRO A 289 0.67 -0.17 17.10
N PRO A 290 0.95 -1.30 17.77
CA PRO A 290 2.21 -2.01 17.63
C PRO A 290 2.67 -1.93 16.17
N SER A 291 3.57 -1.00 15.81
CA SER A 291 4.13 -0.96 14.45
C SER A 291 4.90 -2.25 14.33
N LEU A 292 4.28 -3.30 13.76
CA LEU A 292 4.74 -4.70 13.83
C LEU A 292 5.75 -4.92 14.98
N GLN A 293 5.26 -4.96 16.23
CA GLN A 293 5.97 -4.81 17.53
C GLN A 293 7.25 -5.64 17.77
N THR A 294 7.75 -6.35 16.77
CA THR A 294 9.02 -7.06 16.80
C THR A 294 10.24 -6.18 16.51
N TYR A 295 10.08 -4.96 16.01
CA TYR A 295 11.20 -4.05 15.77
C TYR A 295 11.22 -2.95 16.84
N GLN A 296 12.03 -3.14 17.88
CA GLN A 296 12.45 -2.05 18.76
C GLN A 296 13.35 -1.13 17.95
N THR A 297 12.77 -0.26 17.12
CA THR A 297 13.54 0.79 16.46
C THR A 297 13.76 1.87 17.50
N GLU A 298 15.03 2.17 17.75
CA GLU A 298 15.37 3.32 18.57
C GLU A 298 14.76 4.55 17.90
N PRO A 299 14.08 5.44 18.66
CA PRO A 299 13.51 6.64 18.08
C PRO A 299 14.61 7.43 17.35
N ILE A 300 14.26 8.09 16.24
CA ILE A 300 15.21 8.78 15.35
C ILE A 300 16.01 9.94 16.01
N GLY A 301 15.80 10.17 17.30
CA GLY A 301 16.42 11.22 18.09
C GLY A 301 15.48 12.41 18.34
N PRO A 302 15.92 13.39 19.15
CA PRO A 302 15.14 14.57 19.45
C PRO A 302 14.95 15.44 18.20
N VAL A 303 13.74 15.98 18.02
CA VAL A 303 13.40 16.93 16.95
C VAL A 303 13.46 18.39 17.42
N THR A 304 14.08 18.63 18.56
CA THR A 304 14.30 19.94 19.17
C THR A 304 15.77 20.14 19.53
N THR A 305 16.27 21.36 19.37
CA THR A 305 17.64 21.74 19.79
C THR A 305 17.63 22.13 21.26
N VAL A 306 17.70 21.14 22.16
CA VAL A 306 17.80 21.40 23.61
C VAL A 306 19.16 20.92 24.11
N SER A 307 20.21 21.69 23.80
CA SER A 307 21.35 21.71 24.71
C SER A 307 21.06 22.77 25.76
N ALA A 308 20.90 22.36 27.01
CA ALA A 308 20.36 23.11 28.15
C ALA A 308 21.15 24.38 28.58
N GLY A 309 21.96 24.97 27.70
CA GLY A 309 22.77 26.15 27.99
C GLY A 309 22.98 27.13 26.83
N ASP A 310 22.52 26.83 25.61
CA ASP A 310 22.77 27.71 24.46
C ASP A 310 21.52 27.93 23.59
N ALA A 311 20.75 28.96 23.95
CA ALA A 311 19.58 29.41 23.18
C ALA A 311 19.93 29.92 21.77
N THR A 312 21.21 29.99 21.39
CA THR A 312 21.63 30.41 20.06
C THR A 312 21.75 29.26 19.07
N GLN A 313 21.71 28.00 19.54
CA GLN A 313 21.85 26.85 18.67
C GLN A 313 20.55 26.61 17.86
N LYS A 314 20.59 27.00 16.59
CA LYS A 314 19.51 26.75 15.61
C LYS A 314 19.84 25.53 14.76
N TRP A 315 18.81 24.82 14.31
CA TRP A 315 18.95 23.79 13.29
C TRP A 315 19.59 24.38 12.03
N GLN A 316 20.57 23.68 11.48
CA GLN A 316 21.13 23.97 10.17
C GLN A 316 20.51 23.01 9.16
N VAL A 317 19.72 23.52 8.23
CA VAL A 317 19.03 22.73 7.21
C VAL A 317 19.67 22.99 5.85
N SER A 318 20.00 21.92 5.13
CA SER A 318 20.49 21.99 3.74
C SER A 318 19.45 21.37 2.82
N HIS A 319 19.03 22.08 1.77
CA HIS A 319 18.03 21.59 0.82
C HIS A 319 18.58 20.62 -0.25
N GLY A 320 19.89 20.38 -0.24
CA GLY A 320 20.57 19.43 -1.12
C GLY A 320 21.67 18.72 -0.37
N CYS A 321 21.80 17.43 -0.62
CA CYS A 321 22.84 16.58 -0.06
C CYS A 321 23.19 15.50 -1.08
N GLY A 322 24.37 15.61 -1.69
CA GLY A 322 24.93 14.54 -2.52
C GLY A 322 25.36 13.37 -1.64
N ILE A 323 25.20 12.14 -2.14
CA ILE A 323 25.64 10.92 -1.45
C ILE A 323 26.58 10.17 -2.38
N ASN A 324 27.80 9.89 -1.89
CA ASN A 324 28.68 8.96 -2.54
C ASN A 324 28.12 7.54 -2.41
N THR A 325 27.62 6.97 -3.50
CA THR A 325 26.91 5.67 -3.46
C THR A 325 27.81 4.48 -3.12
N GLN A 326 29.14 4.63 -3.19
CA GLN A 326 30.08 3.56 -2.85
C GLN A 326 30.39 3.55 -1.35
N THR A 327 30.59 4.72 -0.75
CA THR A 327 31.00 4.84 0.65
C THR A 327 29.86 5.19 1.60
N GLY A 328 28.74 5.70 1.08
CA GLY A 328 27.65 6.28 1.86
C GLY A 328 27.98 7.64 2.47
N THR A 329 29.07 8.29 2.04
CA THR A 329 29.52 9.60 2.56
C THR A 329 28.70 10.74 1.95
N LEU A 330 28.32 11.72 2.78
CA LEU A 330 27.62 12.93 2.33
C LEU A 330 28.60 13.92 1.71
N GLU A 331 28.36 14.32 0.47
CA GLU A 331 29.28 15.16 -0.31
C GLU A 331 29.04 16.66 -0.14
N ASP A 332 27.81 17.04 0.26
CA ASP A 332 27.34 18.41 0.38
C ASP A 332 26.42 18.61 1.61
N GLY A 333 26.13 19.87 1.91
CA GLY A 333 25.22 20.26 2.99
C GLY A 333 25.90 20.40 4.36
N CYS A 334 25.09 20.59 5.40
CA CYS A 334 25.54 20.82 6.78
C CYS A 334 26.21 19.59 7.43
N LEU A 335 26.06 18.41 6.82
CA LEU A 335 26.66 17.15 7.28
C LEU A 335 27.72 16.63 6.28
N LYS A 336 28.30 17.50 5.46
CA LYS A 336 29.34 17.13 4.50
C LYS A 336 30.50 16.40 5.19
N GLY A 337 30.85 15.23 4.67
CA GLY A 337 31.91 14.36 5.19
C GLY A 337 31.41 13.27 6.14
N GLU A 338 30.18 13.38 6.65
CA GLU A 338 29.59 12.34 7.50
C GLU A 338 29.24 11.08 6.70
N GLN A 339 29.25 9.93 7.37
CA GLN A 339 28.96 8.64 6.75
C GLN A 339 27.60 8.10 7.21
N LEU A 340 26.74 7.76 6.25
CA LEU A 340 25.46 7.12 6.55
C LEU A 340 25.66 5.73 7.15
N GLN A 341 24.84 5.40 8.15
CA GLN A 341 24.85 4.08 8.76
C GLN A 341 24.20 3.05 7.83
N GLN A 342 24.83 1.89 7.72
CA GLN A 342 24.23 0.75 7.02
C GLN A 342 23.02 0.22 7.81
N VAL A 343 21.86 0.23 7.17
CA VAL A 343 20.63 -0.36 7.73
C VAL A 343 20.78 -1.87 7.76
N LYS A 344 20.69 -2.46 8.95
CA LYS A 344 20.74 -3.91 9.14
C LYS A 344 19.32 -4.46 9.12
N LEU A 345 19.10 -5.53 8.34
CA LEU A 345 17.89 -6.32 8.46
C LEU A 345 17.87 -6.99 9.83
N SER A 346 16.78 -6.81 10.55
CA SER A 346 16.57 -7.48 11.82
C SER A 346 16.37 -8.98 11.62
N THR A 347 16.75 -9.78 12.62
CA THR A 347 16.59 -11.25 12.59
C THR A 347 15.14 -11.66 12.35
N VAL A 348 14.18 -10.92 12.93
CA VAL A 348 12.76 -11.20 12.75
C VAL A 348 12.30 -10.91 11.32
N ALA A 349 12.66 -9.76 10.73
CA ALA A 349 12.30 -9.43 9.35
C ALA A 349 12.89 -10.44 8.37
N TRP A 350 14.14 -10.82 8.61
CA TRP A 350 14.81 -11.86 7.86
C TRP A 350 14.07 -13.20 7.93
N GLN A 351 13.72 -13.64 9.14
CA GLN A 351 13.01 -14.91 9.35
C GLN A 351 11.62 -14.90 8.70
N THR A 352 10.86 -13.82 8.85
CA THR A 352 9.55 -13.66 8.19
C THR A 352 9.66 -13.73 6.67
N MET A 353 10.69 -13.09 6.09
CA MET A 353 10.95 -13.16 4.65
C MET A 353 11.32 -14.59 4.21
N VAL A 354 12.13 -15.31 4.99
CA VAL A 354 12.46 -16.72 4.71
C VAL A 354 11.20 -17.57 4.70
N GLU A 355 10.37 -17.51 5.75
CA GLU A 355 9.12 -18.28 5.86
C GLU A 355 8.14 -17.95 4.73
N MET A 356 8.01 -16.68 4.39
CA MET A 356 7.18 -16.24 3.27
C MET A 356 7.67 -16.84 1.95
N ASN A 357 8.98 -16.79 1.68
CA ASN A 357 9.55 -17.34 0.47
C ASN A 357 9.45 -18.87 0.42
N GLU A 358 9.69 -19.57 1.52
CA GLU A 358 9.49 -21.02 1.61
C GLU A 358 8.04 -21.40 1.29
N LYS A 359 7.08 -20.66 1.84
CA LYS A 359 5.67 -20.85 1.56
C LYS A 359 5.36 -20.65 0.07
N ILE A 360 5.89 -19.60 -0.55
CA ILE A 360 5.74 -19.35 -2.00
C ILE A 360 6.34 -20.50 -2.83
N VAL A 361 7.52 -20.98 -2.45
CA VAL A 361 8.21 -22.07 -3.15
C VAL A 361 7.47 -23.40 -3.02
N VAL A 362 6.85 -23.66 -1.88
CA VAL A 362 6.09 -24.90 -1.63
C VAL A 362 4.69 -24.84 -2.24
N SER A 363 3.92 -23.78 -1.98
CA SER A 363 2.51 -23.69 -2.36
C SER A 363 2.29 -23.09 -3.76
N GLY A 364 3.22 -22.26 -4.25
CA GLY A 364 3.07 -21.46 -5.46
C GLY A 364 2.05 -20.34 -5.36
N LYS A 365 1.62 -20.01 -4.13
CA LYS A 365 0.64 -18.97 -3.85
C LYS A 365 1.03 -18.25 -2.57
N LEU A 366 0.87 -16.93 -2.57
CA LEU A 366 0.64 -16.23 -1.32
C LEU A 366 -0.83 -16.45 -0.94
N ASP A 367 -1.12 -16.65 0.34
CA ASP A 367 -2.49 -16.91 0.82
C ASP A 367 -3.49 -15.81 0.42
N GLN A 368 -2.99 -14.60 0.17
CA GLN A 368 -3.78 -13.44 -0.21
C GLN A 368 -3.67 -13.08 -1.70
N ASP A 369 -2.88 -13.83 -2.48
CA ASP A 369 -2.72 -13.54 -3.92
C ASP A 369 -3.94 -14.01 -4.71
N THR A 370 -4.77 -13.05 -5.08
CA THR A 370 -5.93 -13.24 -5.96
C THR A 370 -5.59 -13.13 -7.45
N SER A 371 -4.31 -12.91 -7.81
CA SER A 371 -3.88 -12.81 -9.21
C SER A 371 -4.13 -14.12 -9.97
N GLN A 372 -4.74 -13.97 -11.15
CA GLN A 372 -4.94 -15.07 -12.10
C GLN A 372 -3.70 -15.31 -12.99
N PHE A 373 -2.68 -14.45 -12.89
CA PHE A 373 -1.48 -14.52 -13.70
C PHE A 373 -0.28 -14.94 -12.86
N GLN A 374 0.56 -15.80 -13.43
CA GLN A 374 1.88 -16.09 -12.88
C GLN A 374 2.83 -14.92 -13.21
N GLY A 375 3.86 -14.70 -12.39
CA GLY A 375 4.75 -13.54 -12.39
C GLY A 375 5.02 -12.91 -13.77
N GLY A 376 4.95 -11.58 -13.84
CA GLY A 376 5.16 -10.82 -15.09
C GLY A 376 3.96 -10.76 -16.03
N LYS A 377 2.74 -11.14 -15.58
CA LYS A 377 1.48 -11.10 -16.36
C LYS A 377 1.47 -12.00 -17.62
N LYS A 378 2.44 -12.90 -17.78
CA LYS A 378 2.50 -13.84 -18.92
C LYS A 378 2.01 -15.22 -18.48
N GLY A 379 0.88 -15.63 -19.04
CA GLY A 379 0.30 -16.96 -18.85
C GLY A 379 -0.73 -17.06 -17.72
N ARG A 380 -1.77 -17.88 -17.93
CA ARG A 380 -2.73 -18.24 -16.87
C ARG A 380 -2.02 -19.09 -15.83
N LYS A 381 -2.24 -18.75 -14.55
CA LYS A 381 -1.77 -19.54 -13.41
C LYS A 381 -2.29 -20.97 -13.55
N ARG A 382 -1.40 -21.95 -13.67
CA ARG A 382 -1.80 -23.36 -13.68
C ARG A 382 -2.36 -23.71 -12.29
N THR A 383 -3.49 -24.41 -12.27
CA THR A 383 -3.98 -25.05 -11.05
C THR A 383 -3.07 -26.22 -10.74
N LEU A 384 -2.30 -26.11 -9.66
CA LEU A 384 -1.46 -27.18 -9.15
C LEU A 384 -2.35 -28.22 -8.47
N GLY A 385 -2.25 -29.48 -8.90
CA GLY A 385 -2.87 -30.60 -8.21
C GLY A 385 -2.12 -30.96 -6.93
N ASP A 386 -2.70 -31.82 -6.09
CA ASP A 386 -2.07 -32.23 -4.82
C ASP A 386 -0.70 -32.89 -5.05
N ARG A 387 -0.59 -33.70 -6.09
CA ARG A 387 0.68 -34.32 -6.52
C ARG A 387 1.75 -33.28 -6.87
N ASP A 388 1.39 -32.20 -7.56
CA ASP A 388 2.34 -31.13 -7.89
C ASP A 388 2.84 -30.41 -6.62
N GLN A 389 1.97 -30.26 -5.62
CA GLN A 389 2.36 -29.66 -4.34
C GLN A 389 3.31 -30.57 -3.56
N GLU A 390 3.05 -31.87 -3.53
CA GLU A 390 3.95 -32.86 -2.91
C GLU A 390 5.31 -32.90 -3.62
N ASP A 391 5.32 -32.91 -4.95
CA ASP A 391 6.54 -32.89 -5.74
C ASP A 391 7.37 -31.62 -5.47
N ARG A 392 6.72 -30.45 -5.35
CA ARG A 392 7.41 -29.20 -4.98
C ARG A 392 7.97 -29.21 -3.57
N LYS A 393 7.23 -29.74 -2.59
CA LYS A 393 7.74 -29.93 -1.22
C LYS A 393 8.99 -30.81 -1.22
N ARG A 394 8.94 -31.93 -1.94
CA ARG A 394 10.08 -32.85 -2.08
C ARG A 394 11.28 -32.15 -2.72
N MET A 395 11.09 -31.47 -3.85
CA MET A 395 12.18 -30.75 -4.53
C MET A 395 12.79 -29.64 -3.67
N TRP A 396 11.97 -28.90 -2.92
CA TRP A 396 12.46 -27.89 -1.99
C TRP A 396 13.28 -28.50 -0.85
N GLN A 397 12.79 -29.60 -0.26
CA GLN A 397 13.51 -30.32 0.78
C GLN A 397 14.85 -30.89 0.26
N ASP A 398 14.86 -31.45 -0.95
CA ASP A 398 16.08 -31.97 -1.59
C ASP A 398 17.12 -30.85 -1.79
N PHE A 399 16.66 -29.64 -2.16
CA PHE A 399 17.53 -28.47 -2.27
C PHE A 399 18.08 -27.99 -0.92
N GLN A 400 17.25 -27.93 0.13
CA GLN A 400 17.71 -27.61 1.48
C GLN A 400 18.75 -28.62 1.97
N ASN A 401 18.50 -29.91 1.75
CA ASN A 401 19.44 -31.00 2.09
C ASN A 401 20.74 -30.90 1.29
N TYR A 402 20.68 -30.48 0.03
CA TYR A 402 21.87 -30.21 -0.78
C TYR A 402 22.72 -29.10 -0.17
N LEU A 403 22.11 -27.94 0.15
CA LEU A 403 22.83 -26.82 0.76
C LEU A 403 23.50 -27.22 2.08
N GLU A 404 22.83 -28.00 2.91
CA GLU A 404 23.38 -28.43 4.20
C GLU A 404 24.55 -29.42 4.04
N ARG A 405 24.46 -30.35 3.08
CA ARG A 405 25.57 -31.27 2.75
C ARG A 405 26.79 -30.52 2.23
N GLU A 406 26.60 -29.54 1.35
CA GLU A 406 27.71 -28.74 0.81
C GLU A 406 28.43 -27.96 1.91
N LYS A 407 27.70 -27.43 2.90
CA LYS A 407 28.32 -26.79 4.07
C LYS A 407 29.20 -27.75 4.87
N GLN A 408 28.77 -29.02 5.01
CA GLN A 408 29.49 -30.04 5.78
C GLN A 408 30.70 -30.62 5.04
N GLN A 409 30.66 -30.69 3.71
CA GLN A 409 31.73 -31.27 2.89
C GLN A 409 32.89 -30.31 2.63
N ARG A 410 32.72 -29.00 2.89
CA ARG A 410 33.79 -28.02 2.72
C ARG A 410 34.96 -28.26 3.70
N PRO A 411 36.22 -28.10 3.26
CA PRO A 411 37.37 -28.19 4.14
C PRO A 411 37.23 -27.22 5.32
N LYS A 412 37.65 -27.61 6.53
CA LYS A 412 37.60 -26.75 7.73
C LYS A 412 38.37 -25.42 7.58
N SER A 413 39.25 -25.31 6.58
CA SER A 413 39.98 -24.10 6.24
C SER A 413 39.20 -23.12 5.34
N ALA A 414 38.09 -23.56 4.73
CA ALA A 414 37.23 -22.74 3.90
C ALA A 414 35.99 -22.28 4.70
N SER A 415 35.50 -21.07 4.41
CA SER A 415 34.26 -20.58 5.02
C SER A 415 33.11 -21.55 4.77
N THR A 416 32.37 -21.88 5.82
CA THR A 416 31.16 -22.72 5.77
C THR A 416 29.97 -21.98 5.15
N THR A 417 30.11 -20.68 4.86
CA THR A 417 29.07 -19.86 4.23
C THR A 417 29.33 -19.67 2.73
N PHE A 418 28.24 -19.53 1.98
CA PHE A 418 28.30 -18.98 0.63
C PHE A 418 28.24 -17.47 0.75
N ASP A 419 29.27 -16.77 0.27
CA ASP A 419 29.33 -15.31 0.36
C ASP A 419 28.46 -14.65 -0.72
N VAL A 420 28.29 -15.34 -1.86
CA VAL A 420 27.56 -14.84 -3.03
C VAL A 420 26.70 -15.95 -3.63
N VAL A 421 25.45 -15.62 -3.95
CA VAL A 421 24.54 -16.47 -4.72
C VAL A 421 24.25 -15.75 -6.04
N ILE A 422 24.36 -16.48 -7.15
CA ILE A 422 24.21 -15.93 -8.50
C ILE A 422 22.92 -16.47 -9.13
N ASP A 423 22.04 -15.58 -9.59
CA ASP A 423 20.93 -15.96 -10.46
C ASP A 423 21.46 -16.23 -11.87
N GLY A 424 21.80 -17.49 -12.13
CA GLY A 424 22.38 -17.91 -13.41
C GLY A 424 21.48 -17.67 -14.62
N ALA A 425 20.16 -17.68 -14.44
CA ALA A 425 19.24 -17.39 -15.53
C ALA A 425 19.30 -15.90 -15.89
N ASN A 426 19.18 -15.01 -14.89
CA ASN A 426 19.26 -13.57 -15.14
C ASN A 426 20.63 -13.16 -15.70
N VAL A 427 21.74 -13.71 -15.18
CA VAL A 427 23.08 -13.47 -15.73
C VAL A 427 23.21 -13.99 -17.16
N GLY A 428 22.68 -15.18 -17.45
CA GLY A 428 22.71 -15.76 -18.78
C GLY A 428 21.87 -14.98 -19.80
N TYR A 429 20.77 -14.36 -19.37
CA TYR A 429 19.88 -13.59 -20.25
C TYR A 429 20.16 -12.09 -20.30
N PHE A 430 20.99 -11.54 -19.40
CA PHE A 430 21.29 -10.11 -19.38
C PHE A 430 21.94 -9.68 -20.70
N GLN A 431 21.34 -8.69 -21.36
CA GLN A 431 21.74 -8.21 -22.70
C GLN A 431 21.69 -9.27 -23.81
N THR A 432 20.87 -10.30 -23.63
CA THR A 432 20.48 -11.24 -24.70
C THR A 432 19.08 -10.88 -25.22
N ASN A 433 18.81 -11.20 -26.48
CA ASN A 433 17.71 -10.67 -27.29
C ASN A 433 16.32 -11.19 -26.94
#